data_AF-A0A3D8SCK5-F1
#
_entry.id   AF-A0A3D8SCK5-F1
#
_cell.length_a   1.000
_cell.length_b   1.000
_cell.length_c   1.000
_cell.angle_alpha   90.00
_cell.angle_beta   90.00
_cell.angle_gamma   90.00
#
_symmetry.space_group_name_H-M   'P 1'
#
loop_
_entity.id
_entity.type
_entity.pdbx_description
1 polymer ?
#
loop_
_entity_poly.entity_id
_entity_poly.type
_entity_poly.pdbx_seq_one_letter_code
_entity_poly.pdbx_strand_id
1 'polypeptide(L)'
;MVRFINDNREVDSSSSARLEVIGAGLPRAATSSMQAAFETLGYTPCLHMANIIPHTDQLQLLLDAAREEDREKRHKMVKTLMAGYQGLCDFPVFFFLSDLLDMYPDMKIVLNKRENSQVWLNSAWESLGFFFTWKFWLTGRLIRTDRLWHALNMECVKMMNTKYGVDNVWSENAYDAYHNMVHEEAAKRGKEVLEFQPKEGWEPLCKFLGKPVPSEPFPRLNEKAAFAMVKRIFILRGVASWTVLGAGVWGLWKLGLMARRSL
;
A
#
# COMPACT_ATOMS: atom_id res chain seq x y z
N MET A 1 -7.58 -2.72 16.58
CA MET A 1 -6.64 -3.84 16.32
C MET A 1 -5.99 -3.60 14.95
N VAL A 2 -4.70 -3.88 14.79
CA VAL A 2 -3.95 -3.53 13.57
C VAL A 2 -4.20 -4.58 12.49
N ARG A 3 -4.84 -4.19 11.38
CA ARG A 3 -5.16 -5.12 10.28
C ARG A 3 -3.92 -5.74 9.64
N PHE A 4 -2.81 -5.00 9.61
CA PHE A 4 -1.49 -5.45 9.16
C PHE A 4 -0.97 -6.73 9.85
N ILE A 5 -1.43 -7.02 11.07
CA ILE A 5 -0.90 -8.12 11.89
C ILE A 5 -1.91 -9.26 12.02
N ASN A 6 -3.21 -8.97 11.94
CA ASN A 6 -4.25 -9.89 12.40
C ASN A 6 -5.30 -10.26 11.34
N ASP A 7 -5.18 -9.74 10.11
CA ASP A 7 -6.12 -10.09 9.03
C ASP A 7 -5.71 -11.41 8.37
N ASN A 8 -6.20 -12.53 8.94
CA ASN A 8 -5.94 -13.89 8.47
C ASN A 8 -7.04 -14.44 7.56
N ARG A 9 -7.90 -13.59 6.98
CA ARG A 9 -8.98 -14.07 6.12
C ARG A 9 -8.40 -14.68 4.85
N GLU A 10 -8.76 -15.93 4.57
CA GLU A 10 -8.49 -16.55 3.28
C GLU A 10 -9.43 -15.95 2.23
N VAL A 11 -8.84 -15.48 1.13
CA VAL A 11 -9.60 -14.92 0.00
C VAL A 11 -9.71 -15.98 -1.07
N ASP A 12 -10.94 -16.36 -1.39
CA ASP A 12 -11.20 -17.28 -2.49
C ASP A 12 -10.95 -16.57 -3.83
N SER A 13 -9.74 -16.75 -4.35
CA SER A 13 -9.34 -16.22 -5.66
C SER A 13 -10.13 -16.80 -6.85
N SER A 14 -10.90 -17.88 -6.65
CA SER A 14 -11.80 -18.44 -7.66
C SER A 14 -13.18 -17.81 -7.68
N SER A 15 -13.49 -16.99 -6.67
CA SER A 15 -14.75 -16.26 -6.56
C SER A 15 -14.97 -15.33 -7.75
N SER A 16 -16.16 -15.41 -8.36
CA SER A 16 -16.61 -14.49 -9.41
C SER A 16 -17.01 -13.11 -8.88
N ALA A 17 -16.62 -12.76 -7.65
CA ALA A 17 -16.90 -11.48 -7.03
C ALA A 17 -16.41 -10.34 -7.94
N ARG A 18 -17.33 -9.46 -8.32
CA ARG A 18 -17.03 -8.31 -9.16
C ARG A 18 -16.41 -7.22 -8.29
N LEU A 19 -15.35 -6.59 -8.80
CA LEU A 19 -14.78 -5.41 -8.18
C LEU A 19 -15.70 -4.20 -8.42
N GLU A 20 -16.10 -3.51 -7.35
CA GLU A 20 -17.17 -2.49 -7.41
C GLU A 20 -16.74 -1.10 -6.94
N VAL A 21 -15.78 -1.00 -6.01
CA VAL A 21 -15.42 0.27 -5.38
C VAL A 21 -13.92 0.39 -5.13
N ILE A 22 -13.41 1.61 -5.32
CA ILE A 22 -12.04 1.97 -4.92
C ILE A 22 -12.01 3.15 -3.95
N GLY A 23 -11.18 3.00 -2.93
CA GLY A 23 -10.68 4.05 -2.06
C GLY A 23 -9.38 4.58 -2.66
N ALA A 24 -9.48 5.67 -3.40
CA ALA A 24 -8.40 6.21 -4.21
C ALA A 24 -7.45 7.12 -3.44
N GLY A 25 -7.64 7.32 -2.13
CA GLY A 25 -6.75 8.17 -1.34
C GLY A 25 -5.32 7.61 -1.21
N LEU A 26 -4.36 8.53 -1.10
CA LEU A 26 -2.95 8.19 -0.85
C LEU A 26 -2.78 7.32 0.41
N PRO A 27 -1.70 6.53 0.50
CA PRO A 27 -1.28 5.95 1.75
C PRO A 27 -1.31 7.01 2.87
N ARG A 28 -1.85 6.64 4.03
CA ARG A 28 -2.04 7.51 5.21
C ARG A 28 -3.11 8.60 5.06
N ALA A 29 -3.90 8.61 3.98
CA ALA A 29 -5.12 9.43 3.83
C ALA A 29 -6.39 8.71 4.34
N ALA A 30 -6.29 7.94 5.43
CA ALA A 30 -7.38 7.14 6.03
C ALA A 30 -7.84 5.90 5.24
N THR A 31 -6.95 5.30 4.46
CA THR A 31 -7.20 4.09 3.66
C THR A 31 -7.65 2.88 4.50
N SER A 32 -7.10 2.65 5.69
CA SER A 32 -7.54 1.54 6.57
C SER A 32 -8.99 1.72 7.06
N SER A 33 -9.36 2.95 7.42
CA SER A 33 -10.75 3.29 7.78
C SER A 33 -11.69 3.09 6.59
N MET A 34 -11.26 3.45 5.38
CA MET A 34 -12.04 3.19 4.16
C MET A 34 -12.19 1.70 3.86
N GLN A 35 -11.12 0.91 4.01
CA GLN A 35 -11.17 -0.54 3.87
C GLN A 35 -12.22 -1.13 4.81
N ALA A 36 -12.21 -0.73 6.09
CA ALA A 36 -13.21 -1.16 7.06
C ALA A 36 -14.62 -0.70 6.68
N ALA A 37 -14.77 0.54 6.22
CA ALA A 37 -16.06 1.07 5.82
C ALA A 37 -16.67 0.32 4.63
N PHE A 38 -15.87 0.01 3.62
CA PHE A 38 -16.30 -0.80 2.48
C PHE A 38 -16.75 -2.20 2.88
N GLU A 39 -16.02 -2.84 3.79
CA GLU A 39 -16.40 -4.17 4.29
C GLU A 39 -17.71 -4.14 5.07
N THR A 40 -17.92 -3.13 5.94
CA THR A 40 -19.21 -2.92 6.61
C THR A 40 -20.36 -2.76 5.59
N LEU A 41 -20.10 -2.08 4.46
CA LEU A 41 -21.10 -1.87 3.39
C LEU A 41 -21.28 -3.09 2.45
N GLY A 42 -20.61 -4.19 2.76
CA GLY A 42 -20.72 -5.46 2.04
C GLY A 42 -19.77 -5.60 0.85
N TYR A 43 -18.82 -4.69 0.65
CA TYR A 43 -17.75 -4.84 -0.34
C TYR A 43 -16.57 -5.59 0.30
N THR A 44 -16.75 -6.89 0.54
CA THR A 44 -15.83 -7.73 1.31
C THR A 44 -15.41 -8.98 0.52
N PRO A 45 -14.11 -9.35 0.52
CA PRO A 45 -13.00 -8.64 1.17
C PRO A 45 -12.59 -7.37 0.41
N CYS A 46 -12.02 -6.39 1.13
CA CYS A 46 -11.43 -5.20 0.53
C CYS A 46 -9.90 -5.28 0.60
N LEU A 47 -9.22 -5.24 -0.55
CA LEU A 47 -7.75 -5.32 -0.61
C LEU A 47 -7.13 -4.02 -0.07
N HIS A 48 -6.06 -4.16 0.70
CA HIS A 48 -5.24 -3.06 1.19
C HIS A 48 -3.78 -3.50 1.23
N MET A 49 -2.85 -2.55 1.30
CA MET A 49 -1.41 -2.82 1.42
C MET A 49 -1.04 -3.72 2.61
N ALA A 50 -1.87 -3.69 3.65
CA ALA A 50 -1.75 -4.53 4.83
C ALA A 50 -1.86 -6.03 4.52
N ASN A 51 -2.56 -6.38 3.43
CA ASN A 51 -2.68 -7.75 2.93
C ASN A 51 -1.58 -8.11 1.92
N ILE A 52 -0.73 -7.15 1.49
CA ILE A 52 0.31 -7.37 0.47
C ILE A 52 1.70 -7.44 1.12
N ILE A 53 2.08 -6.45 1.93
CA ILE A 53 3.47 -6.34 2.46
C ILE A 53 3.93 -7.61 3.20
N PRO A 54 3.10 -8.27 4.04
CA PRO A 54 3.53 -9.48 4.73
C PRO A 54 3.82 -10.66 3.79
N HIS A 55 3.28 -10.66 2.56
CA HIS A 55 3.31 -11.78 1.63
C HIS A 55 4.29 -11.51 0.49
N THR A 56 5.46 -12.14 0.55
CA THR A 56 6.57 -11.93 -0.40
C THR A 56 6.15 -12.08 -1.86
N ASP A 57 5.31 -13.06 -2.18
CA ASP A 57 4.90 -13.33 -3.56
C ASP A 57 3.90 -12.29 -4.08
N GLN A 58 2.98 -11.81 -3.24
CA GLN A 58 2.06 -10.72 -3.60
C GLN A 58 2.82 -9.40 -3.77
N LEU A 59 3.77 -9.12 -2.88
CA LEU A 59 4.61 -7.93 -2.96
C LEU A 59 5.51 -7.96 -4.20
N GLN A 60 6.04 -9.13 -4.56
CA GLN A 60 6.77 -9.34 -5.80
C GLN A 60 5.86 -9.09 -7.02
N LEU A 61 4.67 -9.69 -7.05
CA LEU A 61 3.71 -9.52 -8.14
C LEU A 61 3.30 -8.04 -8.32
N LEU A 62 3.06 -7.33 -7.22
CA LEU A 62 2.78 -5.90 -7.24
C LEU A 62 3.96 -5.10 -7.84
N LEU A 63 5.19 -5.39 -7.40
CA LEU A 63 6.38 -4.72 -7.90
C LEU A 63 6.61 -5.00 -9.39
N ASP A 64 6.42 -6.24 -9.83
CA ASP A 64 6.61 -6.63 -11.22
C ASP A 64 5.53 -5.99 -12.09
N ALA A 65 4.26 -5.94 -11.63
CA ALA A 65 3.19 -5.24 -12.32
C ALA A 65 3.45 -3.74 -12.43
N ALA A 66 4.04 -3.11 -11.39
CA ALA A 66 4.38 -1.69 -11.39
C ALA A 66 5.52 -1.35 -12.36
N ARG A 67 6.33 -2.34 -12.73
CA ARG A 67 7.43 -2.22 -13.69
C ARG A 67 7.07 -2.66 -15.11
N GLU A 68 5.93 -3.29 -15.28
CA GLU A 68 5.50 -3.83 -16.57
C GLU A 68 4.91 -2.71 -17.45
N GLU A 69 5.56 -2.48 -18.59
CA GLU A 69 5.17 -1.47 -19.57
C GLU A 69 4.06 -1.99 -20.49
N ASP A 70 4.08 -3.30 -20.81
CA ASP A 70 3.05 -3.96 -21.61
C ASP A 70 1.72 -3.98 -20.86
N ARG A 71 0.75 -3.25 -21.39
CA ARG A 71 -0.56 -3.06 -20.79
C ARG A 71 -1.31 -4.37 -20.56
N GLU A 72 -1.28 -5.30 -21.52
CA GLU A 72 -2.02 -6.55 -21.43
C GLU A 72 -1.40 -7.49 -20.39
N LYS A 73 -0.06 -7.55 -20.32
CA LYS A 73 0.64 -8.29 -19.27
C LYS A 73 0.39 -7.67 -17.90
N ARG A 74 0.50 -6.35 -17.78
CA ARG A 74 0.22 -5.63 -16.53
C ARG A 74 -1.22 -5.89 -16.07
N HIS A 75 -2.21 -5.82 -16.96
CA HIS A 75 -3.61 -6.10 -16.63
C HIS A 75 -3.81 -7.52 -16.10
N LYS A 76 -3.14 -8.53 -16.67
CA LYS A 76 -3.19 -9.90 -16.15
C LYS A 76 -2.61 -9.98 -14.73
N MET A 77 -1.47 -9.35 -14.48
CA MET A 77 -0.83 -9.34 -13.16
C MET A 77 -1.70 -8.62 -12.11
N VAL A 78 -2.26 -7.47 -12.47
CA VAL A 78 -3.17 -6.71 -11.60
C VAL A 78 -4.44 -7.52 -11.32
N LYS A 79 -5.01 -8.22 -12.31
CA LYS A 79 -6.15 -9.14 -12.11
C LYS A 79 -5.83 -10.26 -11.13
N THR A 80 -4.67 -10.88 -11.26
CA THR A 80 -4.22 -11.90 -10.31
C THR A 80 -4.07 -11.33 -8.90
N LEU A 81 -3.51 -10.12 -8.76
CA LEU A 81 -3.30 -9.48 -7.47
C LEU A 81 -4.63 -9.15 -6.75
N MET A 82 -5.68 -8.77 -7.50
CA MET A 82 -6.98 -8.39 -6.94
C MET A 82 -8.04 -9.50 -6.97
N ALA A 83 -7.67 -10.73 -7.36
CA ALA A 83 -8.61 -11.84 -7.47
C ALA A 83 -9.32 -12.11 -6.14
N GLY A 84 -10.64 -12.24 -6.18
CA GLY A 84 -11.49 -12.50 -5.00
C GLY A 84 -11.83 -11.28 -4.14
N TYR A 85 -11.34 -10.07 -4.47
CA TYR A 85 -11.67 -8.84 -3.75
C TYR A 85 -12.80 -8.05 -4.42
N GLN A 86 -13.61 -7.37 -3.61
CA GLN A 86 -14.74 -6.53 -4.07
C GLN A 86 -14.48 -5.03 -3.95
N GLY A 87 -13.59 -4.65 -3.04
CA GLY A 87 -13.11 -3.28 -2.87
C GLY A 87 -11.59 -3.21 -2.87
N LEU A 88 -11.03 -2.06 -3.26
CA LEU A 88 -9.59 -1.80 -3.16
C LEU A 88 -9.34 -0.48 -2.42
N CYS A 89 -8.32 -0.44 -1.59
CA CYS A 89 -7.80 0.78 -0.94
C CYS A 89 -6.27 0.76 -0.96
N ASP A 90 -5.63 1.93 -0.94
CA ASP A 90 -4.16 2.04 -0.85
C ASP A 90 -3.47 1.40 -2.08
N PHE A 91 -2.69 0.35 -1.91
CA PHE A 91 -2.21 -0.50 -3.00
C PHE A 91 -3.21 -1.63 -3.25
N PRO A 92 -3.59 -1.93 -4.50
CA PRO A 92 -2.89 -1.56 -5.75
C PRO A 92 -3.36 -0.24 -6.41
N VAL A 93 -4.34 0.46 -5.85
CA VAL A 93 -4.98 1.64 -6.47
C VAL A 93 -4.00 2.74 -6.85
N PHE A 94 -3.01 3.01 -5.99
CA PHE A 94 -1.99 4.04 -6.21
C PHE A 94 -1.28 3.93 -7.57
N PHE A 95 -0.90 2.71 -7.98
CA PHE A 95 -0.19 2.49 -9.24
C PHE A 95 -1.12 2.36 -10.43
N PHE A 96 -2.27 1.72 -10.25
CA PHE A 96 -3.06 1.19 -11.36
C PHE A 96 -4.44 1.81 -11.49
N LEU A 97 -4.72 2.99 -10.91
CA LEU A 97 -6.02 3.65 -11.04
C LEU A 97 -6.52 3.68 -12.49
N SER A 98 -5.68 4.12 -13.44
CA SER A 98 -6.06 4.19 -14.86
C SER A 98 -6.41 2.81 -15.44
N ASP A 99 -5.56 1.80 -15.19
CA ASP A 99 -5.78 0.42 -15.64
C ASP A 99 -7.06 -0.17 -15.02
N LEU A 100 -7.30 0.11 -13.73
CA LEU A 100 -8.48 -0.34 -12.99
C LEU A 100 -9.77 0.25 -13.56
N LEU A 101 -9.78 1.53 -13.91
CA LEU A 101 -10.94 2.17 -14.53
C LEU A 101 -11.19 1.67 -15.96
N ASP A 102 -10.15 1.23 -16.67
CA ASP A 102 -10.28 0.60 -17.98
C ASP A 102 -10.81 -0.84 -17.89
N MET A 103 -10.33 -1.61 -16.91
CA MET A 103 -10.76 -2.99 -16.70
C MET A 103 -12.17 -3.10 -16.07
N TYR A 104 -12.55 -2.12 -15.23
CA TYR A 104 -13.81 -2.10 -14.49
C TYR A 104 -14.51 -0.74 -14.66
N PRO A 105 -15.16 -0.50 -15.81
CA PRO A 105 -15.75 0.80 -16.15
C PRO A 105 -16.95 1.19 -15.26
N ASP A 106 -17.53 0.27 -14.50
CA ASP A 106 -18.64 0.56 -13.59
C ASP A 106 -18.19 0.91 -12.17
N MET A 107 -16.88 0.88 -11.91
CA MET A 107 -16.34 1.04 -10.56
C MET A 107 -16.57 2.45 -10.01
N LYS A 108 -16.98 2.54 -8.74
CA LYS A 108 -17.17 3.82 -8.03
C LYS A 108 -15.86 4.28 -7.40
N ILE A 109 -15.61 5.59 -7.45
CA ILE A 109 -14.36 6.19 -6.97
C ILE A 109 -14.64 7.03 -5.73
N VAL A 110 -14.06 6.64 -4.60
CA VAL A 110 -14.06 7.43 -3.36
C VAL A 110 -12.63 7.92 -3.12
N LEU A 111 -12.40 9.21 -3.32
CA LEU A 111 -11.13 9.86 -3.01
C LEU A 111 -11.12 10.26 -1.53
N ASN A 112 -10.72 9.31 -0.68
CA ASN A 112 -10.55 9.58 0.74
C ASN A 112 -9.34 10.49 0.99
N LYS A 113 -9.55 11.55 1.74
CA LYS A 113 -8.56 12.62 1.93
C LYS A 113 -8.39 13.02 3.39
N ARG A 114 -7.28 13.72 3.68
CA ARG A 114 -7.10 14.43 4.95
C ARG A 114 -7.72 15.81 4.85
N GLU A 115 -7.74 16.52 5.99
CA GLU A 115 -8.20 17.90 6.06
C GLU A 115 -7.43 18.83 5.12
N ASN A 116 -6.11 18.62 5.00
CA ASN A 116 -5.25 19.28 4.03
C ASN A 116 -3.98 18.45 3.78
N SER A 117 -3.22 18.87 2.77
CA SER A 117 -1.92 18.36 2.34
C SER A 117 -0.90 18.33 3.47
N GLN A 118 -0.78 19.39 4.28
CA GLN A 118 0.17 19.46 5.39
C GLN A 118 -0.11 18.42 6.49
N VAL A 119 -1.38 18.22 6.85
CA VAL A 119 -1.81 17.20 7.82
C VAL A 119 -1.52 15.79 7.29
N TRP A 120 -1.75 15.56 5.99
CA TRP A 120 -1.34 14.31 5.36
C TRP A 120 0.17 14.13 5.41
N LEU A 121 0.95 15.14 5.01
CA LEU A 121 2.41 15.07 4.93
C LEU A 121 3.03 14.70 6.27
N ASN A 122 2.59 15.36 7.35
CA ASN A 122 3.05 15.05 8.70
C ASN A 122 2.75 13.59 9.07
N SER A 123 1.53 13.12 8.82
CA SER A 123 1.14 11.74 9.13
C SER A 123 1.90 10.71 8.26
N ALA A 124 2.10 11.03 6.99
CA ALA A 124 2.76 10.20 6.02
C ALA A 124 4.25 10.06 6.34
N TRP A 125 4.95 11.18 6.56
CA TRP A 125 6.36 11.18 6.93
C TRP A 125 6.63 10.43 8.24
N GLU A 126 5.85 10.70 9.29
CA GLU A 126 6.01 10.02 10.58
C GLU A 126 5.84 8.50 10.48
N SER A 127 4.90 8.04 9.67
CA SER A 127 4.54 6.62 9.57
C SER A 127 5.41 5.86 8.58
N LEU A 128 5.69 6.47 7.41
CA LEU A 128 6.25 5.80 6.24
C LEU A 128 7.65 6.27 5.87
N GLY A 129 8.07 7.47 6.30
CA GLY A 129 9.32 8.11 5.88
C GLY A 129 10.55 7.21 6.03
N PHE A 130 10.63 6.43 7.12
CA PHE A 130 11.73 5.48 7.35
C PHE A 130 11.89 4.47 6.21
N PHE A 131 10.80 3.93 5.66
CA PHE A 131 10.83 2.87 4.65
C PHE A 131 11.30 3.36 3.28
N PHE A 132 11.51 4.66 3.11
CA PHE A 132 12.07 5.29 1.91
C PHE A 132 13.54 5.69 2.09
N THR A 133 14.16 5.37 3.23
CA THR A 133 15.54 5.77 3.54
C THR A 133 16.56 4.68 3.23
N TRP A 134 17.80 5.11 3.00
CA TRP A 134 18.97 4.22 2.93
C TRP A 134 19.13 3.34 4.18
N LYS A 135 18.65 3.81 5.35
CA LYS A 135 18.68 3.03 6.60
C LYS A 135 17.80 1.79 6.46
N PHE A 136 16.59 1.95 5.93
CA PHE A 136 15.71 0.82 5.68
C PHE A 136 16.27 -0.11 4.59
N TRP A 137 16.82 0.46 3.51
CA TRP A 137 17.53 -0.32 2.50
C TRP A 137 18.62 -1.20 3.12
N LEU A 138 19.45 -0.62 3.99
CA LEU A 138 20.55 -1.34 4.63
C LEU A 138 20.02 -2.41 5.60
N THR A 139 19.16 -2.04 6.54
CA THR A 139 18.65 -3.00 7.54
C THR A 139 17.83 -4.11 6.89
N GLY A 140 17.10 -3.81 5.82
CA GLY A 140 16.30 -4.78 5.06
C GLY A 140 17.08 -5.60 4.03
N ARG A 141 18.37 -5.30 3.79
CA ARG A 141 19.10 -5.83 2.63
C ARG A 141 19.25 -7.36 2.61
N LEU A 142 19.21 -8.02 3.77
CA LEU A 142 19.36 -9.47 3.90
C LEU A 142 18.02 -10.22 3.89
N ILE A 143 16.89 -9.50 3.91
CA ILE A 143 15.55 -10.07 4.00
C ILE A 143 14.81 -9.79 2.69
N ARG A 144 14.41 -10.84 1.97
CA ARG A 144 13.82 -10.71 0.62
C ARG A 144 12.63 -9.74 0.61
N THR A 145 11.68 -9.91 1.52
CA THR A 145 10.47 -9.08 1.61
C THR A 145 10.81 -7.60 1.84
N ASP A 146 11.84 -7.30 2.63
CA ASP A 146 12.24 -5.91 2.92
C ASP A 146 12.89 -5.22 1.74
N ARG A 147 13.72 -5.96 0.99
CA ARG A 147 14.28 -5.45 -0.26
C ARG A 147 13.19 -5.15 -1.27
N LEU A 148 12.18 -6.02 -1.38
CA LEU A 148 11.05 -5.82 -2.29
C LEU A 148 10.22 -4.62 -1.88
N TRP A 149 9.98 -4.43 -0.58
CA TRP A 149 9.26 -3.26 -0.10
C TRP A 149 10.04 -1.96 -0.37
N HIS A 150 11.35 -1.95 -0.09
CA HIS A 150 12.18 -0.81 -0.44
C HIS A 150 12.15 -0.53 -1.95
N ALA A 151 12.26 -1.56 -2.79
CA ALA A 151 12.18 -1.43 -4.24
C ALA A 151 10.83 -0.85 -4.68
N LEU A 152 9.72 -1.31 -4.11
CA LEU A 152 8.39 -0.77 -4.38
C LEU A 152 8.29 0.70 -4.00
N ASN A 153 8.83 1.09 -2.85
CA ASN A 153 8.87 2.51 -2.43
C ASN A 153 9.66 3.36 -3.43
N MET A 154 10.74 2.83 -4.02
CA MET A 154 11.48 3.53 -5.07
C MET A 154 10.69 3.61 -6.38
N GLU A 155 9.89 2.58 -6.73
CA GLU A 155 8.95 2.69 -7.86
C GLU A 155 7.85 3.73 -7.61
N CYS A 156 7.38 3.91 -6.38
CA CYS A 156 6.47 5.01 -6.05
C CYS A 156 7.12 6.38 -6.34
N VAL A 157 8.38 6.57 -5.91
CA VAL A 157 9.13 7.81 -6.17
C VAL A 157 9.33 8.00 -7.67
N LYS A 158 9.76 6.95 -8.37
CA LYS A 158 9.97 6.99 -9.82
C LYS A 158 8.68 7.36 -10.55
N MET A 159 7.56 6.70 -10.26
CA MET A 159 6.27 7.00 -10.88
C MET A 159 5.86 8.45 -10.65
N MET A 160 5.99 8.94 -9.41
CA MET A 160 5.63 10.32 -9.08
C MET A 160 6.48 11.34 -9.84
N ASN A 161 7.79 11.10 -9.95
CA ASN A 161 8.71 11.92 -10.72
C ASN A 161 8.40 11.85 -12.23
N THR A 162 8.34 10.65 -12.81
CA THR A 162 8.25 10.49 -14.27
C THR A 162 6.89 10.90 -14.83
N LYS A 163 5.81 10.66 -14.08
CA LYS A 163 4.45 10.90 -14.56
C LYS A 163 3.91 12.28 -14.19
N TYR A 164 4.38 12.86 -13.07
CA TYR A 164 3.82 14.10 -12.53
C TYR A 164 4.88 15.17 -12.20
N GLY A 165 6.16 14.94 -12.50
CA GLY A 165 7.22 15.90 -12.22
C GLY A 165 7.45 16.14 -10.72
N VAL A 166 7.06 15.19 -9.86
CA VAL A 166 7.19 15.30 -8.40
C VAL A 166 8.46 14.60 -7.94
N ASP A 167 9.52 15.36 -7.68
CA ASP A 167 10.81 14.84 -7.23
C ASP A 167 10.81 14.40 -5.76
N ASN A 168 9.96 15.04 -4.95
CA ASN A 168 9.85 14.75 -3.52
C ASN A 168 8.43 14.30 -3.18
N VAL A 169 8.27 12.99 -2.98
CA VAL A 169 7.01 12.37 -2.52
C VAL A 169 6.61 12.80 -1.10
N TRP A 170 7.51 13.43 -0.34
CA TRP A 170 7.25 14.04 0.96
C TRP A 170 7.05 15.55 0.81
N SER A 171 6.08 15.93 0.00
CA SER A 171 5.70 17.33 -0.21
C SER A 171 4.18 17.48 -0.35
N GLU A 172 3.68 18.68 -0.11
CA GLU A 172 2.27 19.01 -0.38
C GLU A 172 1.96 18.88 -1.88
N ASN A 173 2.91 19.28 -2.74
CA ASN A 173 2.79 19.10 -4.19
C ASN A 173 2.58 17.62 -4.59
N ALA A 174 3.20 16.66 -3.90
CA ALA A 174 2.97 15.24 -4.16
C ALA A 174 1.52 14.82 -3.86
N TYR A 175 0.95 15.36 -2.78
CA TYR A 175 -0.44 15.14 -2.41
C TYR A 175 -1.38 15.70 -3.46
N ASP A 176 -1.19 16.97 -3.82
CA ASP A 176 -2.06 17.68 -4.76
C ASP A 176 -1.96 17.08 -6.16
N ALA A 177 -0.75 16.77 -6.64
CA ALA A 177 -0.53 16.14 -7.94
C ALA A 177 -1.24 14.79 -8.05
N TYR A 178 -1.19 13.98 -6.99
CA TYR A 178 -1.90 12.71 -6.98
C TYR A 178 -3.43 12.91 -6.97
N HIS A 179 -3.97 13.84 -6.16
CA HIS A 179 -5.41 14.13 -6.15
C HIS A 179 -5.89 14.61 -7.51
N ASN A 180 -5.17 15.55 -8.13
CA ASN A 180 -5.45 16.03 -9.48
C ASN A 180 -5.47 14.88 -10.48
N MET A 181 -4.52 13.95 -10.39
CA MET A 181 -4.53 12.77 -11.27
C MET A 181 -5.78 11.90 -11.07
N VAL A 182 -6.25 11.69 -9.84
CA VAL A 182 -7.47 10.92 -9.61
C VAL A 182 -8.66 11.58 -10.33
N HIS A 183 -8.79 12.90 -10.23
CA HIS A 183 -9.84 13.65 -10.92
C HIS A 183 -9.68 13.60 -12.44
N GLU A 184 -8.47 13.75 -12.98
CA GLU A 184 -8.21 13.68 -14.41
C GLU A 184 -8.54 12.30 -14.99
N GLU A 185 -8.12 11.22 -14.33
CA GLU A 185 -8.39 9.85 -14.79
C GLU A 185 -9.88 9.49 -14.72
N ALA A 186 -10.59 10.01 -13.72
CA ALA A 186 -12.04 9.89 -13.62
C ALA A 186 -12.76 10.69 -14.72
N ALA A 187 -12.35 11.95 -14.95
CA ALA A 187 -12.94 12.83 -15.95
C ALA A 187 -12.78 12.28 -17.37
N LYS A 188 -11.61 11.71 -17.71
CA LYS A 188 -11.36 11.01 -19.00
C LYS A 188 -12.38 9.91 -19.30
N ARG A 189 -13.04 9.38 -18.26
CA ARG A 189 -13.99 8.26 -18.34
C ARG A 189 -15.40 8.67 -17.91
N GLY A 190 -15.66 9.97 -17.77
CA GLY A 190 -16.97 10.49 -17.35
C GLY A 190 -17.42 10.01 -15.98
N LYS A 191 -16.48 9.74 -15.07
CA LYS A 191 -16.76 9.21 -13.73
C LYS A 191 -16.86 10.31 -12.69
N GLU A 192 -17.84 10.16 -11.81
CA GLU A 192 -17.92 10.93 -10.58
C GLU A 192 -16.90 10.43 -9.55
N VAL A 193 -16.33 11.37 -8.81
CA VAL A 193 -15.43 11.12 -7.68
C VAL A 193 -16.08 11.68 -6.43
N LEU A 194 -16.29 10.83 -5.42
CA LEU A 194 -16.64 11.30 -4.09
C LEU A 194 -15.37 11.69 -3.35
N GLU A 195 -15.13 12.97 -3.13
CA GLU A 195 -14.17 13.42 -2.13
C GLU A 195 -14.74 13.18 -0.73
N PHE A 196 -13.97 12.51 0.12
CA PHE A 196 -14.47 12.03 1.40
C PHE A 196 -13.45 12.16 2.53
N GLN A 197 -13.87 12.73 3.65
CA GLN A 197 -13.15 12.69 4.91
C GLN A 197 -13.87 11.79 5.90
N PRO A 198 -13.18 10.89 6.63
CA PRO A 198 -13.80 10.05 7.65
C PRO A 198 -14.61 10.79 8.73
N LYS A 199 -14.34 12.08 8.94
CA LYS A 199 -15.10 12.92 9.89
C LYS A 199 -16.54 13.19 9.44
N GLU A 200 -16.83 13.03 8.15
CA GLU A 200 -18.16 13.22 7.56
C GLU A 200 -19.10 12.02 7.83
N GLY A 201 -18.56 10.90 8.31
CA GLY A 201 -19.35 9.74 8.70
C GLY A 201 -19.94 8.96 7.53
N TRP A 202 -21.04 8.25 7.77
CA TRP A 202 -21.60 7.30 6.81
C TRP A 202 -22.43 7.93 5.71
N GLU A 203 -23.16 9.01 5.99
CA GLU A 203 -24.20 9.54 5.12
C GLU A 203 -23.73 9.84 3.69
N PRO A 204 -22.67 10.66 3.46
CA PRO A 204 -22.25 10.97 2.09
C PRO A 204 -21.71 9.74 1.35
N LEU A 205 -20.99 8.86 2.07
CA LEU A 205 -20.46 7.61 1.51
C LEU A 205 -21.58 6.67 1.07
N CYS A 206 -22.56 6.44 1.95
CA CYS A 206 -23.69 5.54 1.71
C CYS A 206 -24.58 6.06 0.57
N LYS A 207 -24.83 7.38 0.53
CA LYS A 207 -25.57 8.02 -0.56
C LYS A 207 -24.89 7.80 -1.92
N PHE A 208 -23.58 8.06 -2.00
CA PHE A 208 -22.81 7.86 -3.24
C PHE A 208 -22.76 6.39 -3.67
N LEU A 209 -22.59 5.49 -2.71
CA LEU A 209 -22.50 4.06 -2.97
C LEU A 209 -23.86 3.39 -3.17
N GLY A 210 -24.97 4.06 -2.83
CA GLY A 210 -26.33 3.49 -2.91
C GLY A 210 -26.56 2.39 -1.87
N LYS A 211 -25.99 2.56 -0.67
CA LYS A 211 -26.06 1.60 0.43
C LYS A 211 -26.86 2.17 1.62
N PRO A 212 -27.48 1.34 2.47
CA PRO A 212 -28.09 1.81 3.70
C PRO A 212 -27.02 2.30 4.69
N VAL A 213 -27.36 3.31 5.49
CA VAL A 213 -26.49 3.82 6.55
C VAL A 213 -26.42 2.79 7.70
N PRO A 214 -25.23 2.28 8.07
CA PRO A 214 -25.07 1.40 9.22
C PRO A 214 -25.41 2.09 10.54
N SER A 215 -25.85 1.31 11.54
CA SER A 215 -26.10 1.82 12.90
C SER A 215 -24.82 2.02 13.73
N GLU A 216 -23.72 1.38 13.33
CA GLU A 216 -22.43 1.51 14.00
C GLU A 216 -21.72 2.83 13.64
N PRO A 217 -20.85 3.38 14.51
CA PRO A 217 -20.09 4.58 14.19
C PRO A 217 -19.11 4.32 13.03
N PHE A 218 -18.84 5.36 12.24
CA PHE A 218 -17.88 5.25 11.14
C PHE A 218 -16.50 4.75 11.64
N PRO A 219 -15.88 3.75 11.00
CA PRO A 219 -14.63 3.16 11.46
C PRO A 219 -13.51 4.19 11.61
N ARG A 220 -12.90 4.26 12.80
CA ARG A 220 -11.73 5.10 13.08
C ARG A 220 -10.52 4.23 13.41
N LEU A 221 -9.75 3.87 12.40
CA LEU A 221 -8.52 3.08 12.57
C LEU A 221 -7.31 4.01 12.65
N ASN A 222 -6.83 4.27 13.87
CA ASN A 222 -5.57 5.00 14.09
C ASN A 222 -4.40 4.03 14.21
N GLU A 223 -3.60 3.94 13.15
CA GLU A 223 -2.46 3.03 13.08
C GLU A 223 -1.12 3.68 13.45
N LYS A 224 -1.09 4.91 14.01
CA LYS A 224 0.21 5.56 14.33
C LYS A 224 1.06 4.69 15.27
N ALA A 225 0.48 4.15 16.33
CA ALA A 225 1.16 3.23 17.25
C ALA A 225 1.56 1.91 16.56
N ALA A 226 0.73 1.43 15.63
CA ALA A 226 1.00 0.23 14.86
C ALA A 226 2.24 0.40 13.97
N PHE A 227 2.33 1.49 13.21
CA PHE A 227 3.48 1.77 12.37
C PHE A 227 4.77 1.97 13.18
N ALA A 228 4.68 2.56 14.37
CA ALA A 228 5.83 2.64 15.27
C ALA A 228 6.33 1.25 15.70
N MET A 229 5.41 0.33 16.01
CA MET A 229 5.74 -1.06 16.34
C MET A 229 6.32 -1.81 15.12
N VAL A 230 5.68 -1.70 13.96
CA VAL A 230 6.15 -2.29 12.69
C VAL A 230 7.58 -1.81 12.39
N LYS A 231 7.83 -0.49 12.43
CA LYS A 231 9.19 0.06 12.24
C LYS A 231 10.23 -0.57 13.16
N ARG A 232 9.90 -0.77 14.45
CA ARG A 232 10.81 -1.43 15.42
C ARG A 232 11.10 -2.88 15.04
N ILE A 233 10.08 -3.64 14.65
CA ILE A 233 10.22 -5.05 14.23
C ILE A 233 11.19 -5.14 13.04
N PHE A 234 11.00 -4.30 12.02
CA PHE A 234 11.84 -4.31 10.82
C PHE A 234 13.30 -3.93 11.11
N ILE A 235 13.52 -2.93 11.98
CA ILE A 235 14.87 -2.56 12.42
C ILE A 235 15.52 -3.72 13.19
N LEU A 236 14.84 -4.30 14.18
CA LEU A 236 15.38 -5.35 15.03
C LEU A 236 15.73 -6.61 14.23
N ARG A 237 14.84 -7.06 13.33
CA ARG A 237 15.14 -8.23 12.48
C ARG A 237 16.28 -7.96 11.51
N GLY A 238 16.39 -6.74 11.00
CA GLY A 238 17.47 -6.33 10.12
C GLY A 238 18.82 -6.36 10.83
N VAL A 239 18.90 -5.75 12.02
CA VAL A 239 20.08 -5.77 12.87
C VAL A 239 20.46 -7.21 13.23
N ALA A 240 19.49 -8.04 13.65
CA ALA A 240 19.75 -9.45 13.96
C ALA A 240 20.32 -10.21 12.76
N SER A 241 19.77 -10.01 11.55
CA SER A 241 20.25 -10.66 10.33
C SER A 241 21.70 -10.27 10.00
N TRP A 242 22.06 -9.00 10.14
CA TRP A 242 23.43 -8.53 9.94
C TRP A 242 24.39 -9.06 11.00
N THR A 243 23.97 -9.11 12.26
CA THR A 243 24.77 -9.69 13.35
C THR A 243 25.07 -11.17 13.09
N VAL A 244 24.08 -11.96 12.65
CA VAL A 244 24.27 -13.37 12.31
C VAL A 244 25.25 -13.54 11.15
N LEU A 245 25.10 -12.75 10.08
CA LEU A 245 26.03 -12.77 8.95
C LEU A 245 27.46 -12.40 9.39
N GLY A 246 27.60 -11.34 10.18
CA GLY A 246 28.90 -10.87 10.68
C GLY A 246 29.59 -11.91 11.57
N ALA A 247 28.85 -12.53 12.49
CA ALA A 247 29.38 -13.58 13.35
C ALA A 247 29.80 -14.83 12.55
N GLY A 248 29.02 -15.21 11.52
CA GLY A 248 29.35 -16.31 10.62
C GLY A 248 30.64 -16.07 9.83
N VAL A 249 30.77 -14.88 9.22
CA VAL A 249 31.99 -14.49 8.49
C VAL A 249 33.21 -14.46 9.42
N TRP A 250 33.07 -13.90 10.62
CA TRP A 250 34.13 -13.88 11.62
C TRP A 250 34.55 -15.29 12.06
N GLY A 251 33.59 -16.19 12.28
CA GLY A 251 33.85 -17.58 12.64
C GLY A 251 34.63 -18.32 11.56
N LEU A 252 34.21 -18.19 10.29
CA LEU A 252 34.93 -18.78 9.14
C LEU A 252 36.35 -18.23 9.00
N TRP A 253 36.53 -16.92 9.18
CA TRP A 253 37.84 -16.30 9.17
C TRP A 253 38.75 -16.85 10.28
N LYS A 254 38.23 -17.00 11.50
CA LYS A 254 38.95 -17.61 12.63
C LYS A 254 39.35 -19.06 12.36
N LEU A 255 38.45 -19.87 11.81
CA LEU A 255 38.75 -21.25 11.42
C LEU A 255 39.86 -21.32 10.36
N GLY A 256 39.80 -20.45 9.36
CA GLY A 256 40.85 -20.34 8.34
C GLY A 256 42.22 -19.95 8.92
N LEU A 257 42.26 -19.06 9.91
CA LEU A 257 43.51 -18.72 10.62
C LEU A 257 44.06 -19.90 11.42
N MET A 258 43.21 -20.70 12.05
CA MET A 258 43.65 -21.88 12.80
C MET A 258 44.19 -22.97 11.87
N ALA A 259 43.51 -23.24 10.75
CA ALA A 259 43.95 -24.22 9.74
C ALA A 259 45.33 -23.89 9.13
N ARG A 260 45.64 -22.60 8.95
CA ARG A 260 46.95 -22.14 8.47
C ARG A 260 48.08 -22.29 9.49
N ARG A 261 47.76 -22.40 10.78
CA ARG A 261 48.76 -22.58 11.86
C ARG A 261 49.07 -24.04 12.15
N SER A 262 48.22 -24.96 11.67
CA SER A 262 48.37 -26.42 11.82
C SER A 262 49.06 -27.10 10.63
N LEU A 263 49.50 -26.32 9.62
CA LEU A 263 50.31 -26.74 8.47
C LEU A 263 51.72 -26.18 8.63
#